data_AF-A0A3R7NQZ8-F1
#
_entry.id   AF-A0A3R7NQZ8-F1
#
_cell.length_a   1.000
_cell.length_b   1.000
_cell.length_c   1.000
_cell.angle_alpha   90.00
_cell.angle_beta   90.00
_cell.angle_gamma   90.00
#
_symmetry.space_group_name_H-M   'P 1'
#
loop_
_entity.id
_entity.type
_entity.pdbx_description
1 polymer ?
#
loop_
_entity_poly.entity_id
_entity_poly.type
_entity_poly.pdbx_seq_one_letter_code
_entity_poly.pdbx_strand_id
1 'polypeptide(L)'
;MPTVVITALLVAVVSADTIPHFVVPGKCANVLVQDNFDLHKYSGRWYQTSIIDNPYQPFTRCIHSNFEYSAWRVPSHHSWI
;
A
#
# COMPACT_ATOMS: atom_id res chain seq x y z
N MET A 1 -23.42 18.39 37.93
CA MET A 1 -24.03 17.20 37.28
C MET A 1 -24.17 17.36 35.76
N PRO A 2 -24.78 18.42 35.18
CA PRO A 2 -24.96 18.50 33.71
C PRO A 2 -23.66 18.75 32.94
N THR A 3 -22.75 19.56 33.49
CA THR A 3 -21.48 19.92 32.83
C THR A 3 -20.58 18.72 32.60
N VAL A 4 -20.53 17.79 33.56
CA VAL A 4 -19.72 16.56 33.47
C VAL A 4 -20.26 15.60 32.41
N VAL A 5 -21.58 15.50 32.30
CA VAL A 5 -22.25 14.68 31.28
C VAL A 5 -22.01 15.26 29.88
N ILE A 6 -22.10 16.58 29.74
CA ILE A 6 -21.85 17.28 28.47
C ILE A 6 -20.39 17.11 28.04
N THR A 7 -19.43 17.26 28.96
CA THR A 7 -18.00 17.06 28.64
C THR A 7 -17.69 15.60 28.30
N ALA A 8 -18.29 14.63 28.99
CA ALA A 8 -18.09 13.22 28.69
C ALA A 8 -18.63 12.84 27.30
N LEU A 9 -19.79 13.37 26.91
CA LEU A 9 -20.37 13.16 25.58
C LEU A 9 -19.51 13.78 24.47
N LEU A 10 -19.01 15.00 24.67
CA LEU A 10 -18.11 15.64 23.71
C LEU A 10 -16.82 14.85 23.51
N VAL A 11 -16.22 14.30 24.57
CA VAL A 11 -15.02 13.46 24.49
C VAL A 11 -15.29 12.17 23.72
N ALA A 12 -16.44 11.53 23.94
CA ALA A 12 -16.80 10.29 23.23
C ALA A 12 -17.03 10.49 21.72
N VAL A 13 -17.53 11.66 21.31
CA VAL A 13 -17.69 12.01 19.87
C VAL A 13 -16.33 12.25 19.21
N VAL A 14 -15.36 12.79 19.94
CA VAL A 14 -14.02 13.09 19.41
C VAL A 14 -13.15 11.83 19.26
N SER A 15 -13.42 10.77 20.04
CA SER A 15 -12.67 9.51 20.03
C SER A 15 -13.20 8.46 19.04
N ALA A 16 -14.11 8.80 18.14
CA ALA A 16 -14.59 7.87 17.12
C ALA A 16 -13.53 7.73 16.00
N ASP A 17 -12.51 6.90 16.25
CA ASP A 17 -11.55 6.47 15.24
C ASP A 17 -12.32 5.77 14.11
N THR A 18 -12.47 6.46 12.99
CA THR A 18 -13.15 5.93 11.82
C THR A 18 -12.25 4.90 11.13
N ILE A 19 -12.81 3.79 10.66
CA ILE A 19 -12.07 2.76 9.91
C ILE A 19 -11.43 3.43 8.68
N PRO A 20 -10.11 3.30 8.46
CA PRO A 20 -9.45 3.91 7.31
C PRO A 20 -10.05 3.42 5.99
N HIS A 21 -10.16 4.28 4.99
CA HIS A 21 -10.82 3.95 3.71
C HIS A 21 -10.12 2.81 2.93
N PHE A 22 -8.83 2.58 3.16
CA PHE A 22 -8.11 1.45 2.56
C PHE A 22 -8.43 0.09 3.20
N VAL A 23 -9.17 0.05 4.31
CA VAL A 23 -9.67 -1.18 4.95
C VAL A 23 -11.05 -1.50 4.39
N VAL A 24 -11.10 -2.47 3.48
CA VAL A 24 -12.31 -2.85 2.75
C VAL A 24 -12.78 -4.24 3.20
N PRO A 25 -14.09 -4.45 3.46
CA PRO A 25 -14.61 -5.76 3.84
C PRO A 25 -14.49 -6.78 2.70
N GLY A 26 -14.28 -8.05 3.04
CA GLY A 26 -14.25 -9.16 2.09
C GLY A 26 -12.88 -9.85 2.00
N LYS A 27 -12.68 -10.59 0.91
CA LYS A 27 -11.40 -11.23 0.56
C LYS A 27 -10.68 -10.41 -0.51
N CYS A 28 -9.37 -10.54 -0.59
CA CYS A 28 -8.59 -9.94 -1.68
C CYS A 28 -9.11 -10.41 -3.05
N ALA A 29 -9.06 -9.50 -4.03
CA ALA A 29 -9.41 -9.82 -5.41
C ALA A 29 -8.46 -10.88 -5.97
N ASN A 30 -8.98 -11.79 -6.81
CA ASN A 30 -8.15 -12.69 -7.59
C ASN A 30 -7.64 -11.95 -8.83
N VAL A 31 -6.38 -11.53 -8.81
CA VAL A 31 -5.76 -10.74 -9.89
C VAL A 31 -4.83 -11.65 -10.69
N LEU A 32 -4.96 -11.60 -12.02
CA LEU A 32 -4.09 -12.36 -12.91
C LEU A 32 -2.69 -11.74 -12.97
N VAL A 33 -1.66 -12.58 -12.94
CA VAL A 33 -0.28 -12.17 -13.16
C VAL A 33 -0.01 -12.10 -14.66
N GLN A 34 0.82 -11.15 -15.09
CA GLN A 34 1.25 -11.09 -16.48
C GLN A 34 2.27 -12.21 -16.78
N ASP A 35 1.93 -13.07 -17.73
CA ASP A 35 2.84 -14.11 -18.21
C ASP A 35 4.03 -13.51 -18.98
N ASN A 36 5.18 -14.18 -18.88
CA ASN A 36 6.43 -13.79 -19.56
C ASN A 36 6.85 -12.33 -19.28
N PHE A 37 6.62 -11.85 -18.06
CA PHE A 37 7.06 -10.52 -17.65
C PHE A 37 8.59 -10.42 -17.67
N ASP A 38 9.11 -9.50 -18.47
CA ASP A 38 10.54 -9.33 -18.69
C ASP A 38 11.18 -8.49 -17.57
N LEU A 39 11.78 -9.17 -16.60
CA LEU A 39 12.47 -8.53 -15.46
C LEU A 39 13.67 -7.68 -15.87
N HIS A 40 14.29 -7.94 -17.03
CA HIS A 40 15.36 -7.08 -17.53
C HIS A 40 14.79 -5.71 -17.93
N LYS A 41 13.63 -5.68 -18.59
CA LYS A 41 12.94 -4.43 -18.95
C LYS A 41 12.35 -3.69 -17.76
N TYR A 42 12.06 -4.39 -16.67
CA TYR A 42 11.62 -3.76 -15.42
C TYR A 42 12.75 -3.04 -14.67
N SER A 43 14.02 -3.35 -14.99
CA SER A 43 15.16 -2.66 -14.37
C SER A 43 15.23 -1.17 -14.73
N GLY A 44 15.97 -0.41 -13.93
CA GLY A 44 16.10 1.03 -14.06
C GLY A 44 15.17 1.81 -13.13
N ARG A 45 14.96 3.09 -13.47
CA ARG A 45 14.30 4.06 -12.60
C ARG A 45 12.81 4.21 -12.92
N TRP A 46 11.97 4.01 -11.91
CA TRP A 46 10.53 4.21 -11.97
C TRP A 46 10.10 5.34 -11.05
N TYR A 47 9.29 6.26 -11.56
CA TYR A 47 8.73 7.37 -10.80
C TYR A 47 7.29 7.04 -10.40
N GLN A 48 6.97 7.18 -9.12
CA GLN A 48 5.62 6.97 -8.62
C GLN A 48 4.75 8.17 -8.98
N THR A 49 3.76 7.96 -9.85
CA THR A 49 2.84 9.02 -10.30
C THR A 49 1.61 9.13 -9.41
N SER A 50 1.15 8.02 -8.83
CA SER A 50 0.00 7.96 -7.93
C SER A 50 0.11 6.75 -7.00
N ILE A 51 -0.55 6.82 -5.84
CA ILE A 51 -0.67 5.72 -4.88
C ILE A 51 -1.97 5.92 -4.09
N ILE A 52 -2.54 4.82 -3.60
CA ILE A 52 -3.59 4.85 -2.58
C ILE A 52 -3.03 5.32 -1.22
N ASP A 53 -3.90 5.62 -0.27
CA ASP A 53 -3.48 5.94 1.10
C ASP A 53 -2.66 4.78 1.68
N ASN A 54 -1.40 5.07 2.03
CA ASN A 54 -0.46 4.11 2.58
C ASN A 54 0.25 4.72 3.80
N PRO A 55 -0.09 4.31 5.04
CA PRO A 55 0.51 4.88 6.26
C PRO A 55 2.00 4.54 6.43
N TYR A 56 2.52 3.59 5.65
CA TYR A 56 3.90 3.14 5.74
C TYR A 56 4.84 3.88 4.77
N GLN A 57 4.31 4.74 3.91
CA GLN A 57 5.14 5.51 2.98
C GLN A 57 5.65 6.81 3.64
N PRO A 58 6.96 6.95 3.88
CA PRO A 58 7.49 8.07 4.66
C PRO A 58 7.53 9.40 3.91
N PHE A 59 7.45 9.36 2.57
CA PHE A 59 7.55 10.54 1.70
C PHE A 59 6.33 10.64 0.80
N THR A 60 6.06 11.85 0.29
CA THR A 60 4.88 12.13 -0.55
C THR A 60 5.21 12.71 -1.92
N ARG A 61 6.48 13.08 -2.17
CA ARG A 61 6.91 13.74 -3.41
C ARG A 61 8.26 13.20 -3.87
N CYS A 62 8.52 13.33 -5.17
CA CYS A 62 9.78 12.94 -5.81
C CYS A 62 10.17 11.47 -5.55
N ILE A 63 9.17 10.59 -5.39
CA ILE A 63 9.39 9.19 -5.06
C ILE A 63 9.78 8.46 -6.33
N HIS A 64 10.91 7.77 -6.28
CA HIS A 64 11.34 6.89 -7.33
C HIS A 64 12.03 5.66 -6.75
N SER A 65 11.94 4.55 -7.47
CA SER A 65 12.64 3.31 -7.17
C SER A 65 13.58 3.00 -8.33
N ASN A 66 14.81 2.60 -8.02
CA ASN A 66 15.78 2.19 -9.03
C ASN A 66 16.07 0.70 -8.85
N PHE A 67 15.62 -0.12 -9.78
CA PHE A 67 15.75 -1.57 -9.71
C PHE A 67 16.97 -2.04 -10.51
N GLU A 68 17.79 -2.86 -9.89
CA GLU A 68 18.93 -3.50 -10.55
C GLU A 68 18.61 -4.96 -10.83
N TYR A 69 18.73 -5.34 -12.11
CA TYR A 69 18.57 -6.71 -12.53
C TYR A 69 19.80 -7.53 -12.14
N SER A 70 19.60 -8.69 -11.50
CA SER A 70 20.65 -9.68 -11.33
C SER A 70 20.12 -11.07 -11.70
N ALA A 71 20.86 -11.76 -12.57
CA ALA A 71 20.49 -13.08 -13.06
C ALA A 71 20.33 -14.12 -11.94
N TRP A 72 21.06 -13.97 -10.83
CA TRP A 72 20.97 -14.85 -9.66
C TRP A 72 19.73 -14.63 -8.79
N ARG A 73 19.09 -13.45 -8.88
CA ARG A 73 17.81 -13.17 -8.19
C ARG A 73 16.60 -13.57 -9.02
N VAL A 74 16.80 -13.98 -10.27
CA VAL A 74 15.78 -14.64 -11.07
C VAL A 74 15.89 -16.13 -10.78
N PRO A 75 14.87 -16.78 -10.20
CA PRO A 75 14.86 -18.23 -10.06
C PRO A 75 15.12 -18.84 -11.44
N SER A 76 16.19 -19.61 -11.58
CA SER A 76 16.68 -20.16 -12.85
C SER A 76 15.78 -21.24 -13.47
N HIS A 77 14.51 -21.32 -13.06
CA HIS A 77 13.55 -22.29 -13.56
C HIS A 77 12.18 -21.65 -13.74
N HIS A 78 11.56 -22.00 -14.87
CA HIS A 78 10.15 -21.84 -15.23
C HIS A 78 9.20 -22.51 -14.21
N SER A 79 9.31 -22.22 -12.92
CA SER A 79 8.63 -22.94 -11.84
C SER A 79 8.04 -21.97 -10.80
N TRP A 80 7.29 -20.99 -11.28
CA TRP A 80 6.30 -20.28 -10.46
C TRP A 80 4.93 -20.18 -11.16
N ILE A 81 4.65 -21.16 -12.03
CA ILE A 81 3.29 -21.54 -12.47
C ILE A 81 3.18 -23.05 -12.29
#